data_AF-A0A3V8M4B0-F1
#
_entry.id   AF-A0A3V8M4B0-F1
#
_cell.length_a   1.000
_cell.length_b   1.000
_cell.length_c   1.000
_cell.angle_alpha   90.00
_cell.angle_beta   90.00
_cell.angle_gamma   90.00
#
_symmetry.space_group_name_H-M   'P 1'
#
loop_
_entity.id
_entity.type
_entity.pdbx_description
1 polymer ?
#
loop_
_entity_poly.entity_id
_entity_poly.type
_entity_poly.pdbx_seq_one_letter_code
_entity_poly.pdbx_strand_id
1 'polypeptide(L)'
;MSAKFYTLLTEIGAAKLASAAALGVPLKITHMAVGSGGGVLPTPNAQQTALVAEERRAALNMLYIDPQNSSQIIAEQVIPENEGGWWIREVGLFDETGALIAVGNCPESYKPKLVEGSGRTQTVRMVLITSSTDNITLKIDPAVVLATRKYADDKALELKVYVDDLMAKHLAAVDPHTQYAPKVSPSFTGTPRAPTPAAGNNSSQIANTAFVQAAIAALVASSPAALDTLNELAAALGNDPNFATTVMNALAGKQPLDTTLTNLSGKDNAGILQYLGLKDALLKGDGRFLAGTFVSDAIDRTSIGARAATGCQFMRAHQAPDAPDQVSFWQIITLSEVISPTTVVDVLAVSGNNVLFGHGTGAGITSWRQVAMLEGGAFTGGISAPNMRGDTLVTVGDGTGGMAKGDVDGAGFNGNNLNIKSWNGIGFQNSEDLAIRAYISTRLGVIAAAENLQAGNAIFNKNGDVYGDIWGTGSGPGWLSAYIAGRPLRQYITMVGVYQNDKTKPFMLHDDGSGVFLATTDMLSGYVQSIRFGAVEHGNVYRSPGFADQLGYVITGVENGDSNETPDRIQRRLLQLKVNGQWYTVGA
;
A
#
# COMPACT_ATOMS: atom_id res chain seq x y z
N MET A 1 68.51 -37.87 65.52
CA MET A 1 68.67 -38.98 64.55
C MET A 1 68.90 -38.35 63.19
N SER A 2 70.10 -38.46 62.61
CA SER A 2 70.30 -37.96 61.23
C SER A 2 69.52 -38.87 60.27
N ALA A 3 68.69 -38.29 59.40
CA ALA A 3 68.01 -39.06 58.37
C ALA A 3 69.04 -39.76 57.48
N LYS A 4 68.81 -41.05 57.15
CA LYS A 4 69.72 -41.84 56.30
C LYS A 4 69.85 -41.26 54.88
N PHE A 5 68.79 -40.63 54.40
CA PHE A 5 68.73 -39.93 53.13
C PHE A 5 68.30 -38.49 53.37
N TYR A 6 69.03 -37.55 52.80
CA TYR A 6 68.78 -36.14 52.98
C TYR A 6 69.36 -35.35 51.81
N THR A 7 68.86 -34.13 51.69
CA THR A 7 69.35 -33.13 50.76
C THR A 7 69.94 -31.99 51.57
N LEU A 8 70.96 -31.34 51.02
CA LEU A 8 71.52 -30.13 51.59
C LEU A 8 71.78 -29.10 50.49
N LEU A 9 71.81 -27.84 50.90
CA LEU A 9 72.23 -26.74 50.05
C LEU A 9 73.77 -26.68 50.05
N THR A 10 74.38 -26.58 48.87
CA THR A 10 75.83 -26.37 48.77
C THR A 10 76.17 -24.94 49.19
N GLU A 11 77.43 -24.66 49.52
CA GLU A 11 77.88 -23.29 49.81
C GLU A 11 77.65 -22.36 48.61
N ILE A 12 77.81 -22.88 47.39
CA ILE A 12 77.51 -22.16 46.14
C ILE A 12 76.00 -21.88 46.05
N GLY A 13 75.15 -22.86 46.33
CA GLY A 13 73.70 -22.69 46.34
C GLY A 13 73.23 -21.69 47.39
N ALA A 14 73.80 -21.74 48.58
CA ALA A 14 73.53 -20.80 49.67
C ALA A 14 73.92 -19.38 49.29
N ALA A 15 75.12 -19.18 48.73
CA ALA A 15 75.60 -17.89 48.28
C ALA A 15 74.74 -17.32 47.14
N LYS A 16 74.33 -18.15 46.18
CA LYS A 16 73.46 -17.73 45.07
C LYS A 16 72.03 -17.44 45.51
N LEU A 17 71.48 -18.20 46.46
CA LEU A 17 70.18 -17.92 47.04
C LEU A 17 70.19 -16.61 47.85
N ALA A 18 71.24 -16.37 48.64
CA ALA A 18 71.43 -15.11 49.36
C ALA A 18 71.59 -13.92 48.40
N SER A 19 72.32 -14.11 47.29
CA SER A 19 72.46 -13.10 46.23
C SER A 19 71.12 -12.82 45.53
N ALA A 20 70.31 -13.85 45.28
CA ALA A 20 68.98 -13.70 44.70
C ALA A 20 68.07 -12.85 45.60
N ALA A 21 68.11 -13.08 46.91
CA ALA A 21 67.39 -12.28 47.90
C ALA A 21 67.89 -10.83 47.99
N ALA A 22 69.20 -10.61 47.88
CA ALA A 22 69.80 -9.28 47.98
C ALA A 22 69.62 -8.42 46.72
N LEU A 23 69.66 -9.04 45.53
CA LEU A 23 69.63 -8.36 44.23
C LEU A 23 68.23 -8.36 43.59
N GLY A 24 67.27 -9.12 44.13
CA GLY A 24 65.94 -9.28 43.56
C GLY A 24 65.89 -10.06 42.23
N VAL A 25 67.00 -10.70 41.84
CA VAL A 25 67.08 -11.56 40.65
C VAL A 25 66.88 -13.01 41.10
N PRO A 26 65.77 -13.67 40.75
CA PRO A 26 65.50 -14.97 41.32
C PRO A 26 66.42 -16.06 40.74
N LEU A 27 66.89 -16.97 41.61
CA LEU A 27 67.73 -18.10 41.25
C LEU A 27 66.96 -19.07 40.34
N LYS A 28 67.49 -19.34 39.15
CA LYS A 28 66.90 -20.28 38.20
C LYS A 28 67.54 -21.65 38.33
N ILE A 29 66.86 -22.58 39.00
CA ILE A 29 67.22 -23.99 38.98
C ILE A 29 66.64 -24.59 37.70
N THR A 30 67.49 -25.15 36.83
CA THR A 30 67.09 -25.54 35.48
C THR A 30 67.29 -27.02 35.20
N HIS A 31 68.29 -27.65 35.84
CA HIS A 31 68.64 -29.05 35.59
C HIS A 31 68.70 -29.84 36.88
N MET A 32 68.38 -31.12 36.78
CA MET A 32 68.69 -32.11 37.81
C MET A 32 69.62 -33.15 37.21
N ALA A 33 70.67 -33.49 37.95
CA ALA A 33 71.52 -34.62 37.64
C ALA A 33 71.33 -35.74 38.65
N VAL A 34 71.64 -36.95 38.20
CA VAL A 34 71.60 -38.17 38.98
C VAL A 34 72.90 -38.93 38.75
N GLY A 35 73.37 -39.62 39.78
CA GLY A 35 74.68 -40.27 39.76
C GLY A 35 74.72 -41.60 40.50
N SER A 36 75.72 -42.40 40.16
CA SER A 36 75.97 -43.72 40.75
C SER A 36 76.77 -43.67 42.05
N GLY A 37 77.24 -42.49 42.47
CA GLY A 37 77.97 -42.29 43.72
C GLY A 37 79.34 -42.97 43.74
N GLY A 38 79.89 -43.33 42.58
CA GLY A 38 81.13 -44.11 42.48
C GLY A 38 81.00 -45.57 42.92
N GLY A 39 79.77 -46.11 42.93
CA GLY A 39 79.48 -47.49 43.33
C GLY A 39 79.24 -47.71 44.82
N VAL A 40 79.24 -46.64 45.62
CA VAL A 40 78.88 -46.62 47.05
C VAL A 40 77.86 -45.51 47.33
N LEU A 41 77.12 -45.58 48.43
CA LEU A 41 76.19 -44.51 48.82
C LEU A 41 76.99 -43.27 49.30
N PRO A 42 76.96 -42.14 48.56
CA PRO A 42 77.75 -40.97 48.94
C PRO A 42 77.13 -40.24 50.12
N THR A 43 77.97 -39.56 50.91
CA THR A 43 77.53 -38.64 51.97
C THR A 43 77.51 -37.22 51.40
N PRO A 44 76.33 -36.56 51.28
CA PRO A 44 76.24 -35.19 50.80
C PRO A 44 77.11 -34.23 51.63
N ASN A 45 77.85 -33.36 50.95
CA ASN A 45 78.73 -32.37 51.56
C ASN A 45 78.46 -30.96 50.96
N ALA A 46 78.33 -29.94 51.81
CA ALA A 46 78.07 -28.56 51.43
C ALA A 46 79.16 -27.95 50.54
N GLN A 47 80.42 -28.40 50.63
CA GLN A 47 81.50 -27.91 49.76
C GLN A 47 81.52 -28.58 48.37
N GLN A 48 80.58 -29.47 48.04
CA GLN A 48 80.53 -30.11 46.72
C GLN A 48 80.22 -29.10 45.62
N THR A 49 81.00 -29.18 44.54
CA THR A 49 80.77 -28.43 43.30
C THR A 49 80.25 -29.32 42.16
N ALA A 50 80.32 -30.64 42.31
CA ALA A 50 79.84 -31.66 41.38
C ALA A 50 79.40 -32.93 42.13
N LEU A 51 78.64 -33.79 41.46
CA LEU A 51 78.31 -35.15 41.93
C LEU A 51 79.56 -36.05 41.91
N VAL A 52 79.58 -37.10 42.73
CA VAL A 52 80.72 -38.03 42.83
C VAL A 52 80.93 -38.82 41.55
N ALA A 53 79.84 -39.29 40.93
CA ALA A 53 79.83 -39.93 39.62
C ALA A 53 78.50 -39.62 38.91
N GLU A 54 78.47 -38.52 38.17
CA GLU A 54 77.29 -38.11 37.39
C GLU A 54 77.05 -39.05 36.20
N GLU A 55 75.85 -39.62 36.10
CA GLU A 55 75.45 -40.52 35.01
C GLU A 55 74.55 -39.80 33.99
N ARG A 56 73.70 -38.90 34.47
CA ARG A 56 72.74 -38.16 33.64
C ARG A 56 72.45 -36.80 34.23
N ARG A 57 72.38 -35.80 33.36
CA ARG A 57 71.83 -34.47 33.65
C ARG A 57 70.81 -34.10 32.58
N ALA A 58 69.61 -33.70 33.01
CA ALA A 58 68.58 -33.19 32.10
C ALA A 58 67.82 -32.03 32.73
N ALA A 59 67.06 -31.31 31.90
CA ALA A 59 66.16 -30.26 32.35
C ALA A 59 65.10 -30.83 33.32
N LEU A 60 64.66 -30.00 34.27
CA LEU A 60 63.59 -30.35 35.19
C LEU A 60 62.25 -30.51 34.44
N ASN A 61 61.47 -31.54 34.78
CA ASN A 61 60.10 -31.69 34.30
C ASN A 61 59.13 -30.84 35.11
N MET A 62 59.34 -30.75 36.42
CA MET A 62 58.57 -29.89 37.32
C MET A 62 59.47 -29.30 38.41
N LEU A 63 59.21 -28.04 38.75
CA LEU A 63 59.76 -27.37 39.92
C LEU A 63 58.63 -26.57 40.55
N TYR A 64 58.27 -26.90 41.79
CA TYR A 64 57.17 -26.24 42.49
C TYR A 64 57.43 -26.19 44.01
N ILE A 65 56.76 -25.26 44.69
CA ILE A 65 56.75 -25.17 46.14
C ILE A 65 55.68 -26.13 46.66
N ASP A 66 55.98 -26.94 47.68
CA ASP A 66 55.01 -27.87 48.24
C ASP A 66 53.77 -27.10 48.77
N PRO A 67 52.55 -27.39 48.28
CA PRO A 67 51.33 -26.73 48.74
C PRO A 67 51.07 -26.89 50.25
N GLN A 68 51.61 -27.93 50.87
CA GLN A 68 51.48 -28.20 52.32
C GLN A 68 52.64 -27.61 53.12
N ASN A 69 53.76 -27.23 52.48
CA ASN A 69 54.94 -26.69 53.16
C ASN A 69 55.69 -25.68 52.28
N SER A 70 55.48 -24.38 52.54
CA SER A 70 56.09 -23.29 51.78
C SER A 70 57.62 -23.21 51.86
N SER A 71 58.25 -23.94 52.79
CA SER A 71 59.73 -24.03 52.94
C SER A 71 60.35 -25.17 52.14
N GLN A 72 59.54 -25.98 51.44
CA GLN A 72 60.01 -27.10 50.63
C GLN A 72 59.82 -26.82 49.14
N ILE A 73 60.89 -27.01 48.40
CA ILE A 73 60.88 -26.99 46.94
C ILE A 73 61.01 -28.42 46.47
N ILE A 74 60.08 -28.81 45.60
CA ILE A 74 60.08 -30.13 44.99
C ILE A 74 60.52 -29.96 43.54
N ALA A 75 61.67 -30.56 43.24
CA ALA A 75 62.18 -30.68 41.88
C ALA A 75 61.95 -32.12 41.40
N GLU A 76 61.42 -32.27 40.20
CA GLU A 76 61.18 -33.57 39.57
C GLU A 76 61.80 -33.65 38.20
N GLN A 77 62.38 -34.82 37.93
CA GLN A 77 62.89 -35.20 36.63
C GLN A 77 62.36 -36.60 36.30
N VAL A 78 61.82 -36.75 35.10
CA VAL A 78 61.41 -38.03 34.53
C VAL A 78 62.55 -38.57 33.69
N ILE A 79 62.98 -39.79 33.98
CA ILE A 79 63.98 -40.52 33.19
C ILE A 79 63.21 -41.48 32.28
N PRO A 80 63.22 -41.26 30.95
CA PRO A 80 62.53 -42.11 29.98
C PRO A 80 63.16 -43.52 29.91
N GLU A 81 62.47 -44.45 29.25
CA GLU A 81 62.88 -45.86 29.14
C GLU A 81 64.14 -46.11 28.29
N ASN A 82 64.49 -45.18 27.41
CA ASN A 82 65.66 -45.25 26.52
C ASN A 82 66.97 -44.80 27.20
N GLU A 83 66.91 -44.24 28.41
CA GLU A 83 68.06 -43.79 29.20
C GLU A 83 68.15 -44.58 30.52
N GLY A 84 69.31 -45.16 30.82
CA GLY A 84 69.50 -46.02 31.99
C GLY A 84 70.72 -46.95 31.82
N GLY A 85 70.76 -48.01 32.61
CA GLY A 85 71.88 -48.96 32.69
C GLY A 85 72.83 -48.71 33.88
N TRP A 86 72.40 -47.91 34.86
CA TRP A 86 73.21 -47.48 36.00
C TRP A 86 72.36 -47.37 37.28
N TRP A 87 73.05 -47.36 38.42
CA TRP A 87 72.45 -47.18 39.73
C TRP A 87 72.28 -45.70 40.04
N ILE A 88 71.16 -45.34 40.68
CA ILE A 88 70.91 -44.01 41.20
C ILE A 88 71.17 -44.02 42.71
N ARG A 89 72.13 -43.20 43.16
CA ARG A 89 72.53 -43.09 44.58
C ARG A 89 72.68 -41.65 45.04
N GLU A 90 72.90 -40.73 44.11
CA GLU A 90 72.95 -39.28 44.37
C GLU A 90 72.11 -38.50 43.38
N VAL A 91 71.66 -37.33 43.83
CA VAL A 91 70.88 -36.37 43.06
C VAL A 91 71.45 -34.97 43.29
N GLY A 92 71.46 -34.14 42.24
CA GLY A 92 71.96 -32.77 42.31
C GLY A 92 71.09 -31.81 41.52
N LEU A 93 70.86 -30.61 42.05
CA LEU A 93 70.18 -29.52 41.34
C LEU A 93 71.18 -28.51 40.84
N PHE A 94 71.02 -28.07 39.59
CA PHE A 94 71.92 -27.14 38.92
C PHE A 94 71.17 -25.93 38.39
N ASP A 95 71.83 -24.77 38.43
CA ASP A 95 71.32 -23.55 37.82
C ASP A 95 71.65 -23.42 36.33
N GLU A 96 71.20 -22.32 35.70
CA GLU A 96 71.45 -22.03 34.28
C GLU A 96 72.95 -21.86 33.93
N THR A 97 73.80 -21.60 34.92
CA THR A 97 75.27 -21.49 34.73
C THR A 97 75.99 -22.82 34.92
N GLY A 98 75.27 -23.89 35.27
CA GLY A 98 75.82 -25.20 35.56
C GLY A 98 76.40 -25.36 36.97
N ALA A 99 76.13 -24.43 37.88
CA ALA A 99 76.59 -24.51 39.27
C ALA A 99 75.70 -25.45 40.10
N LEU A 100 76.31 -26.32 40.92
CA LEU A 100 75.58 -27.24 41.81
C LEU A 100 74.99 -26.45 42.99
N ILE A 101 73.67 -26.36 43.03
CA ILE A 101 72.89 -25.60 44.02
C ILE A 101 72.58 -26.45 45.25
N ALA A 102 72.16 -27.69 45.03
CA ALA A 102 71.83 -28.62 46.10
C ALA A 102 72.26 -30.02 45.72
N VAL A 103 72.61 -30.81 46.73
CA VAL A 103 73.02 -32.21 46.57
C VAL A 103 72.31 -33.07 47.60
N GLY A 104 71.99 -34.30 47.24
CA GLY A 104 71.38 -35.26 48.14
C GLY A 104 71.74 -36.69 47.79
N ASN A 105 71.59 -37.57 48.77
CA ASN A 105 71.69 -39.00 48.58
C ASN A 105 70.28 -39.62 48.52
N CYS A 106 70.14 -40.72 47.79
CA CYS A 106 68.88 -41.44 47.69
C CYS A 106 69.08 -42.95 47.89
N PRO A 107 68.01 -43.71 48.22
CA PRO A 107 68.07 -45.16 48.25
C PRO A 107 68.59 -45.71 46.92
N GLU A 108 69.45 -46.71 46.98
CA GLU A 108 70.04 -47.32 45.79
C GLU A 108 68.95 -47.93 44.91
N SER A 109 68.80 -47.41 43.69
CA SER A 109 67.77 -47.85 42.75
C SER A 109 68.39 -48.08 41.37
N TYR A 110 68.21 -49.28 40.80
CA TYR A 110 68.66 -49.55 39.44
C TYR A 110 67.64 -49.06 38.42
N LYS A 111 68.10 -48.24 37.47
CA LYS A 111 67.28 -47.75 36.35
C LYS A 111 67.61 -48.55 35.08
N PRO A 112 66.81 -49.57 34.71
CA PRO A 112 67.11 -50.38 33.53
C PRO A 112 66.89 -49.57 32.24
N LYS A 113 67.67 -49.93 31.22
CA LYS A 113 67.54 -49.41 29.86
C LYS A 113 66.70 -50.38 29.02
N LEU A 114 65.90 -49.89 28.08
CA LEU A 114 65.01 -50.73 27.25
C LEU A 114 65.72 -51.91 26.57
N VAL A 115 66.99 -51.75 26.18
CA VAL A 115 67.82 -52.80 25.56
C VAL A 115 68.14 -53.98 26.51
N GLU A 116 67.97 -53.80 27.81
CA GLU A 116 68.15 -54.84 28.84
C GLU A 116 66.88 -55.68 29.06
N GLY A 117 65.84 -55.49 28.23
CA GLY A 117 64.59 -56.25 28.28
C GLY A 117 63.55 -55.72 29.28
N SER A 118 63.84 -54.62 29.99
CA SER A 118 62.92 -53.95 30.91
C SER A 118 63.04 -52.44 30.78
N GLY A 119 62.20 -51.83 29.93
CA GLY A 119 62.06 -50.38 29.84
C GLY A 119 61.20 -49.85 30.98
N ARG A 120 61.79 -49.09 31.90
CA ARG A 120 61.04 -48.43 32.97
C ARG A 120 61.19 -46.92 32.85
N THR A 121 60.09 -46.18 32.81
CA THR A 121 60.12 -44.73 33.05
C THR A 121 60.16 -44.50 34.56
N GLN A 122 61.13 -43.72 35.05
CA GLN A 122 61.32 -43.49 36.49
C GLN A 122 61.36 -42.00 36.79
N THR A 123 60.48 -41.55 37.69
CA THR A 123 60.50 -40.17 38.19
C THR A 123 61.42 -40.09 39.41
N VAL A 124 62.40 -39.21 39.34
CA VAL A 124 63.27 -38.85 40.47
C VAL A 124 62.76 -37.53 41.04
N ARG A 125 62.46 -37.54 42.34
CA ARG A 125 61.99 -36.37 43.09
C ARG A 125 63.04 -35.99 44.12
N MET A 126 63.51 -34.75 44.07
CA MET A 126 64.39 -34.17 45.08
C MET A 126 63.61 -33.09 45.84
N VAL A 127 63.55 -33.23 47.16
CA VAL A 127 62.94 -32.24 48.05
C VAL A 127 64.07 -31.42 48.67
N LEU A 128 64.08 -30.11 48.44
CA LEU A 128 65.03 -29.17 49.02
C LEU A 128 64.33 -28.31 50.06
N ILE A 129 64.85 -28.28 51.28
CA ILE A 129 64.37 -27.39 52.34
C ILE A 129 65.21 -26.11 52.28
N THR A 130 64.57 -24.95 52.24
CA THR A 130 65.22 -23.64 52.21
C THR A 130 64.55 -22.66 53.18
N SER A 131 65.28 -21.64 53.62
CA SER A 131 64.77 -20.57 54.50
C SER A 131 63.93 -19.51 53.78
N SER A 132 63.99 -19.45 52.43
CA SER A 132 63.15 -18.56 51.61
C SER A 132 62.98 -19.15 50.21
N THR A 133 61.73 -19.31 49.77
CA THR A 133 61.35 -19.83 48.45
C THR A 133 60.98 -18.73 47.45
N ASP A 134 60.75 -17.50 47.92
CA ASP A 134 60.33 -16.34 47.10
C ASP A 134 61.35 -15.95 46.02
N ASN A 135 62.63 -16.26 46.25
CA ASN A 135 63.74 -15.85 45.39
C ASN A 135 64.12 -16.92 44.36
N ILE A 136 63.22 -17.86 44.05
CA ILE A 136 63.48 -18.96 43.11
C ILE A 136 62.49 -18.90 41.95
N THR A 137 63.01 -18.91 40.72
CA THR A 137 62.15 -18.90 39.53
C THR A 137 61.60 -20.31 39.29
N LEU A 138 60.29 -20.49 39.50
CA LEU A 138 59.56 -21.69 39.11
C LEU A 138 59.32 -21.68 37.60
N LYS A 139 60.32 -22.11 36.81
CA LYS A 139 60.17 -22.21 35.36
C LYS A 139 59.76 -23.62 34.98
N ILE A 140 58.57 -23.76 34.39
CA ILE A 140 58.17 -24.93 33.61
C ILE A 140 58.54 -24.61 32.16
N ASP A 141 59.24 -25.52 31.48
CA ASP A 141 59.33 -25.50 30.01
C ASP A 141 58.22 -26.40 29.43
N PRO A 142 57.09 -25.84 28.97
CA PRO A 142 55.96 -26.62 28.50
C PRO A 142 56.25 -27.44 27.22
N ALA A 143 57.41 -27.27 26.57
CA ALA A 143 57.78 -28.07 25.40
C ALA A 143 58.27 -29.49 25.74
N VAL A 144 58.60 -29.78 27.00
CA VAL A 144 59.24 -31.05 27.43
C VAL A 144 58.44 -31.81 28.50
N VAL A 145 57.20 -31.40 28.79
CA VAL A 145 56.40 -32.02 29.86
C VAL A 145 55.48 -33.11 29.30
N LEU A 146 55.73 -34.36 29.68
CA LEU A 146 54.72 -35.41 29.60
C LEU A 146 53.70 -35.19 30.72
N ALA A 147 52.46 -34.83 30.35
CA ALA A 147 51.35 -34.78 31.30
C ALA A 147 51.03 -36.19 31.80
N THR A 148 50.88 -36.36 33.13
CA THR A 148 50.38 -37.63 33.67
C THR A 148 48.93 -37.84 33.25
N ARG A 149 48.51 -39.09 33.07
CA ARG A 149 47.12 -39.42 32.72
C ARG A 149 46.11 -38.79 33.69
N LYS A 150 46.42 -38.82 34.99
CA LYS A 150 45.60 -38.20 36.04
C LYS A 150 45.39 -36.70 35.82
N TYR A 151 46.44 -35.96 35.44
CA TYR A 151 46.31 -34.54 35.16
C TYR A 151 45.35 -34.26 33.99
N ALA A 152 45.43 -35.07 32.92
CA ALA A 152 44.54 -34.95 31.77
C ALA A 152 43.09 -35.30 32.12
N ASP A 153 42.86 -36.39 32.87
CA ASP A 153 41.53 -36.83 33.30
C ASP A 153 40.86 -35.80 34.24
N ASP A 154 41.61 -35.26 35.21
CA ASP A 154 41.11 -34.24 36.15
C ASP A 154 40.69 -32.96 35.38
N LYS A 155 41.48 -32.54 34.38
CA LYS A 155 41.17 -31.36 33.55
C LYS A 155 39.99 -31.58 32.60
N ALA A 156 39.84 -32.78 32.06
CA ALA A 156 38.67 -33.13 31.25
C ALA A 156 37.38 -33.12 32.09
N LEU A 157 37.46 -33.59 33.34
CA LEU A 157 36.33 -33.55 34.26
C LEU A 157 35.95 -32.12 34.66
N GLU A 158 36.93 -31.28 35.01
CA GLU A 158 36.73 -29.87 35.33
C GLU A 158 35.99 -29.15 34.19
N LEU A 159 36.46 -29.34 32.94
CA LEU A 159 35.83 -28.77 31.77
C LEU A 159 34.41 -29.31 31.56
N LYS A 160 34.20 -30.62 31.73
CA LYS A 160 32.88 -31.23 31.59
C LYS A 160 31.87 -30.64 32.57
N VAL A 161 32.25 -30.52 33.84
CA VAL A 161 31.40 -29.93 34.89
C VAL A 161 31.04 -28.48 34.54
N TYR A 162 32.01 -27.70 34.08
CA TYR A 162 31.78 -26.31 33.67
C TYR A 162 30.81 -26.21 32.48
N VAL A 163 31.00 -27.02 31.44
CA VAL A 163 30.13 -27.03 30.25
C VAL A 163 28.73 -27.53 30.60
N ASP A 164 28.60 -28.58 31.41
CA ASP A 164 27.30 -29.11 31.84
C ASP A 164 26.53 -28.08 32.68
N ASP A 165 27.20 -27.32 33.56
CA ASP A 165 26.59 -26.22 34.33
C ASP A 165 26.11 -25.07 33.42
N LEU A 166 26.95 -24.64 32.46
CA LEU A 166 26.55 -23.62 31.48
C LEU A 166 25.35 -24.08 30.64
N MET A 167 25.34 -25.34 30.21
CA MET A 167 24.24 -25.90 29.43
C MET A 167 22.96 -26.02 30.27
N ALA A 168 23.07 -26.45 31.53
CA ALA A 168 21.94 -26.50 32.45
C ALA A 168 21.33 -25.10 32.66
N LYS A 169 22.17 -24.06 32.82
CA LYS A 169 21.72 -22.67 32.92
C LYS A 169 21.09 -22.17 31.62
N HIS A 170 21.64 -22.53 30.46
CA HIS A 170 21.07 -22.19 29.16
C HIS A 170 19.68 -22.82 28.96
N LEU A 171 19.50 -24.10 29.32
CA LEU A 171 18.22 -24.82 29.23
C LEU A 171 17.17 -24.32 30.23
N ALA A 172 17.60 -23.86 31.42
CA ALA A 172 16.71 -23.34 32.44
C ALA A 172 16.27 -21.88 32.19
N ALA A 173 17.04 -21.13 31.38
CA ALA A 173 16.68 -19.77 31.04
C ALA A 173 15.40 -19.74 30.19
N VAL A 174 14.47 -18.86 30.56
CA VAL A 174 13.21 -18.66 29.80
C VAL A 174 13.48 -18.14 28.39
N ASP A 175 14.51 -17.29 28.25
CA ASP A 175 14.99 -16.77 26.97
C ASP A 175 16.54 -16.69 26.97
N PRO A 176 17.23 -17.78 26.63
CA PRO A 176 18.69 -17.78 26.54
C PRO A 176 19.22 -17.00 25.31
N HIS A 177 18.33 -16.51 24.45
CA HIS A 177 18.67 -15.93 23.14
C HIS A 177 17.87 -14.66 22.87
N THR A 178 18.11 -13.63 23.68
CA THR A 178 17.37 -12.35 23.67
C THR A 178 17.45 -11.57 22.35
N GLN A 179 18.36 -11.93 21.44
CA GLN A 179 18.41 -11.37 20.08
C GLN A 179 17.27 -11.87 19.16
N TYR A 180 16.53 -12.91 19.53
CA TYR A 180 15.42 -13.46 18.75
C TYR A 180 14.09 -13.18 19.42
N ALA A 181 13.03 -13.08 18.62
CA ALA A 181 11.68 -12.94 19.16
C ALA A 181 11.24 -14.23 19.90
N PRO A 182 10.60 -14.13 21.09
CA PRO A 182 10.11 -15.29 21.82
C PRO A 182 9.14 -16.15 21.00
N LYS A 183 9.15 -17.47 21.18
CA LYS A 183 8.21 -18.38 20.50
C LYS A 183 6.76 -18.20 20.96
N VAL A 184 6.56 -17.87 22.23
CA VAL A 184 5.24 -17.72 22.84
C VAL A 184 4.97 -16.23 23.02
N SER A 185 3.95 -15.72 22.32
CA SER A 185 3.50 -14.33 22.39
C SER A 185 4.63 -13.28 22.25
N PRO A 186 5.41 -13.31 21.14
CA PRO A 186 6.44 -12.30 20.92
C PRO A 186 5.84 -10.90 20.82
N SER A 187 6.52 -9.92 21.41
CA SER A 187 6.37 -8.52 21.03
C SER A 187 7.32 -8.23 19.88
N PHE A 188 6.80 -7.90 18.70
CA PHE A 188 7.61 -7.56 17.53
C PHE A 188 8.02 -6.09 17.57
N THR A 189 9.30 -5.81 17.35
CA THR A 189 9.85 -4.44 17.20
C THR A 189 10.35 -4.22 15.78
N GLY A 190 10.46 -2.95 15.33
CA GLY A 190 10.87 -2.61 13.96
C GLY A 190 9.78 -2.91 12.91
N THR A 191 10.18 -3.43 11.73
CA THR A 191 9.28 -3.76 10.61
C THR A 191 9.30 -5.27 10.31
N PRO A 192 8.58 -6.11 11.08
CA PRO A 192 8.56 -7.56 10.89
C PRO A 192 7.98 -7.94 9.52
N ARG A 193 8.60 -8.92 8.84
CA ARG A 193 8.12 -9.45 7.56
C ARG A 193 7.37 -10.76 7.79
N ALA A 194 6.17 -10.87 7.24
CA ALA A 194 5.39 -12.11 7.18
C ALA A 194 4.96 -12.36 5.72
N PRO A 195 4.82 -13.62 5.27
CA PRO A 195 4.21 -13.94 3.99
C PRO A 195 2.83 -13.31 3.86
N THR A 196 2.50 -12.78 2.68
CA THR A 196 1.16 -12.20 2.42
C THR A 196 0.14 -13.33 2.30
N PRO A 197 -0.87 -13.41 3.18
CA PRO A 197 -1.95 -14.37 3.04
C PRO A 197 -2.72 -14.17 1.73
N ALA A 198 -3.30 -15.24 1.18
CA ALA A 198 -4.24 -15.15 0.06
C ALA A 198 -5.54 -14.46 0.49
N ALA A 199 -6.24 -13.81 -0.46
CA ALA A 199 -7.52 -13.17 -0.20
C ALA A 199 -8.56 -14.15 0.38
N GLY A 200 -9.33 -13.71 1.39
CA GLY A 200 -10.34 -14.53 2.06
C GLY A 200 -9.79 -15.56 3.07
N ASN A 201 -8.48 -15.59 3.33
CA ASN A 201 -7.89 -16.45 4.35
C ASN A 201 -8.44 -16.12 5.75
N ASN A 202 -8.90 -17.14 6.47
CA ASN A 202 -9.51 -17.06 7.80
C ASN A 202 -8.74 -17.85 8.87
N SER A 203 -7.50 -18.25 8.57
CA SER A 203 -6.62 -18.94 9.52
C SER A 203 -5.97 -17.96 10.51
N SER A 204 -5.27 -18.48 11.51
CA SER A 204 -4.50 -17.69 12.48
C SER A 204 -3.18 -17.12 11.93
N GLN A 205 -3.01 -17.02 10.60
CA GLN A 205 -1.83 -16.39 9.99
C GLN A 205 -1.81 -14.88 10.29
N ILE A 206 -0.60 -14.31 10.43
CA ILE A 206 -0.42 -12.87 10.65
C ILE A 206 -0.91 -12.11 9.42
N ALA A 207 -1.85 -11.18 9.61
CA ALA A 207 -2.24 -10.21 8.59
C ALA A 207 -1.15 -9.16 8.42
N ASN A 208 -0.46 -9.16 7.28
CA ASN A 208 0.52 -8.14 6.96
C ASN A 208 -0.12 -6.92 6.26
N THR A 209 0.63 -5.83 6.14
CA THR A 209 0.13 -4.56 5.55
C THR A 209 -0.37 -4.72 4.12
N ALA A 210 0.29 -5.57 3.32
CA ALA A 210 -0.11 -5.84 1.94
C ALA A 210 -1.48 -6.55 1.86
N PHE A 211 -1.73 -7.52 2.74
CA PHE A 211 -3.03 -8.20 2.81
C PHE A 211 -4.16 -7.26 3.24
N VAL A 212 -3.92 -6.42 4.26
CA VAL A 212 -4.92 -5.44 4.72
C VAL A 212 -5.22 -4.40 3.65
N GLN A 213 -4.20 -3.86 2.97
CA GLN A 213 -4.37 -2.97 1.82
C GLN A 213 -5.19 -3.61 0.71
N ALA A 214 -4.87 -4.86 0.34
CA ALA A 214 -5.62 -5.59 -0.68
C ALA A 214 -7.08 -5.83 -0.27
N ALA A 215 -7.35 -6.16 1.00
CA ALA A 215 -8.70 -6.36 1.52
C ALA A 215 -9.51 -5.05 1.52
N ILE A 216 -8.91 -3.93 1.94
CA ILE A 216 -9.56 -2.60 1.89
C ILE A 216 -9.81 -2.21 0.44
N ALA A 217 -8.83 -2.39 -0.44
CA ALA A 217 -8.98 -2.10 -1.87
C ALA A 217 -10.10 -2.95 -2.49
N ALA A 218 -10.20 -4.23 -2.15
CA ALA A 218 -11.28 -5.11 -2.59
C ALA A 218 -12.64 -4.68 -2.03
N LEU A 219 -12.72 -4.25 -0.76
CA LEU A 219 -13.93 -3.69 -0.16
C LEU A 219 -14.37 -2.41 -0.88
N VAL A 220 -13.45 -1.48 -1.11
CA VAL A 220 -13.71 -0.23 -1.85
C VAL A 220 -14.13 -0.53 -3.30
N ALA A 221 -13.44 -1.47 -3.94
CA ALA A 221 -13.72 -1.90 -5.32
C ALA A 221 -15.04 -2.68 -5.46
N SER A 222 -15.55 -3.28 -4.38
CA SER A 222 -16.83 -4.02 -4.38
C SER A 222 -18.04 -3.09 -4.55
N SER A 223 -17.90 -1.80 -4.23
CA SER A 223 -18.96 -0.80 -4.39
C SER A 223 -18.41 0.61 -4.58
N PRO A 224 -17.63 0.89 -5.65
CA PRO A 224 -17.05 2.20 -5.90
C PRO A 224 -18.15 3.23 -6.09
N ALA A 225 -19.19 2.88 -6.84
CA ALA A 225 -20.35 3.72 -7.06
C ALA A 225 -21.10 4.04 -5.76
N ALA A 226 -21.23 3.09 -4.82
CA ALA A 226 -21.91 3.36 -3.56
C ALA A 226 -21.08 4.26 -2.64
N LEU A 227 -19.76 4.06 -2.57
CA LEU A 227 -18.85 4.93 -1.82
C LEU A 227 -18.79 6.34 -2.41
N ASP A 228 -18.78 6.43 -3.74
CA ASP A 228 -18.87 7.70 -4.46
C ASP A 228 -20.21 8.38 -4.19
N THR A 229 -21.33 7.64 -4.25
CA THR A 229 -22.66 8.15 -3.88
C THR A 229 -22.70 8.63 -2.44
N LEU A 230 -22.08 7.92 -1.49
CA LEU A 230 -22.00 8.35 -0.09
C LEU A 230 -21.17 9.62 0.08
N ASN A 231 -20.07 9.76 -0.67
CA ASN A 231 -19.24 10.97 -0.68
C ASN A 231 -19.96 12.15 -1.35
N GLU A 232 -20.65 11.92 -2.47
CA GLU A 232 -21.49 12.91 -3.14
C GLU A 232 -22.66 13.34 -2.25
N LEU A 233 -23.32 12.41 -1.55
CA LEU A 233 -24.35 12.72 -0.57
C LEU A 233 -23.79 13.53 0.60
N ALA A 234 -22.66 13.11 1.20
CA ALA A 234 -22.03 13.85 2.29
C ALA A 234 -21.65 15.28 1.87
N ALA A 235 -21.08 15.44 0.68
CA ALA A 235 -20.76 16.74 0.10
C ALA A 235 -22.02 17.58 -0.20
N ALA A 236 -23.08 16.96 -0.74
CA ALA A 236 -24.36 17.61 -1.02
C ALA A 236 -25.07 18.08 0.27
N LEU A 237 -24.84 17.37 1.39
CA LEU A 237 -25.30 17.77 2.73
C LEU A 237 -24.31 18.71 3.45
N GLY A 238 -23.25 19.16 2.78
CA GLY A 238 -22.27 20.12 3.33
C GLY A 238 -21.33 19.53 4.38
N ASN A 239 -21.20 18.20 4.45
CA ASN A 239 -20.50 17.48 5.52
C ASN A 239 -20.99 17.86 6.93
N ASP A 240 -22.28 18.17 7.07
CA ASP A 240 -22.87 18.63 8.33
C ASP A 240 -23.26 17.44 9.25
N PRO A 241 -22.55 17.20 10.37
CA PRO A 241 -22.89 16.13 11.32
C PRO A 241 -24.23 16.35 12.03
N ASN A 242 -24.76 17.58 12.01
CA ASN A 242 -26.05 17.95 12.59
C ASN A 242 -27.07 18.35 11.52
N PHE A 243 -26.94 17.81 10.29
CA PHE A 243 -27.77 18.18 9.13
C PHE A 243 -29.27 18.29 9.46
N ALA A 244 -29.83 17.32 10.20
CA ALA A 244 -31.23 17.35 10.62
C ALA A 244 -31.56 18.59 11.49
N THR A 245 -30.71 18.92 12.45
CA THR A 245 -30.86 20.11 13.30
C THR A 245 -30.68 21.40 12.50
N THR A 246 -29.69 21.45 11.61
CA THR A 246 -29.43 22.62 10.75
C THR A 246 -30.60 22.89 9.82
N VAL A 247 -31.12 21.87 9.13
CA VAL A 247 -32.31 21.98 8.27
C VAL A 247 -33.53 22.35 9.10
N MET A 248 -33.73 21.73 10.26
CA MET A 248 -34.87 22.05 11.13
C MET A 248 -34.81 23.50 11.62
N ASN A 249 -33.64 24.02 11.98
CA ASN A 249 -33.45 25.43 12.33
C ASN A 249 -33.69 26.37 11.14
N ALA A 250 -33.23 25.99 9.94
CA ALA A 250 -33.47 26.76 8.72
C ALA A 250 -34.96 26.79 8.37
N LEU A 251 -35.68 25.67 8.50
CA LEU A 251 -37.12 25.57 8.31
C LEU A 251 -37.91 26.32 9.37
N ALA A 252 -37.48 26.27 10.64
CA ALA A 252 -38.11 27.01 11.73
C ALA A 252 -38.02 28.54 11.53
N GLY A 253 -37.01 29.02 10.81
CA GLY A 253 -36.88 30.42 10.40
C GLY A 253 -37.67 30.81 9.15
N LYS A 254 -38.26 29.85 8.40
CA LYS A 254 -39.09 30.17 7.23
C LYS A 254 -40.48 30.61 7.68
N GLN A 255 -40.88 31.81 7.26
CA GLN A 255 -42.26 32.24 7.37
C GLN A 255 -43.14 31.48 6.35
N PRO A 256 -44.45 31.35 6.60
CA PRO A 256 -45.38 30.76 5.61
C PRO A 256 -45.30 31.52 4.27
N LEU A 257 -45.41 30.82 3.13
CA LEU A 257 -45.40 31.40 1.77
C LEU A 257 -46.62 32.31 1.48
N ASP A 258 -47.35 32.70 2.50
CA ASP A 258 -48.41 33.68 2.40
C ASP A 258 -47.82 35.09 2.50
N THR A 259 -48.02 35.88 1.45
CA THR A 259 -47.50 37.24 1.33
C THR A 259 -47.94 38.14 2.49
N THR A 260 -49.14 37.92 3.02
CA THR A 260 -49.69 38.71 4.14
C THR A 260 -48.97 38.38 5.44
N LEU A 261 -48.82 37.08 5.75
CA LEU A 261 -48.09 36.58 6.91
C LEU A 261 -46.59 36.92 6.87
N THR A 262 -45.98 36.88 5.68
CA THR A 262 -44.59 37.31 5.45
C THR A 262 -44.42 38.80 5.76
N ASN A 263 -45.33 39.63 5.27
CA ASN A 263 -45.28 41.05 5.55
C ASN A 263 -45.58 41.37 7.02
N LEU A 264 -46.39 40.58 7.73
CA LEU A 264 -46.70 40.81 9.14
C LEU A 264 -45.58 40.33 10.08
N SER A 265 -44.89 39.25 9.72
CA SER A 265 -43.93 38.61 10.60
C SER A 265 -42.61 39.39 10.70
N GLY A 266 -42.13 39.57 11.93
CA GLY A 266 -40.98 40.43 12.25
C GLY A 266 -41.29 41.91 12.40
N LYS A 267 -42.54 42.36 12.14
CA LYS A 267 -42.98 43.71 12.48
C LYS A 267 -43.31 43.81 13.97
N ASP A 268 -42.89 44.89 14.59
CA ASP A 268 -43.35 45.25 15.94
C ASP A 268 -44.80 45.76 15.90
N ASN A 269 -45.38 46.02 17.06
CA ASN A 269 -46.78 46.48 17.15
C ASN A 269 -47.04 47.72 16.26
N ALA A 270 -46.07 48.64 16.16
CA ALA A 270 -46.18 49.83 15.30
C ALA A 270 -46.12 49.48 13.80
N GLY A 271 -45.22 48.59 13.40
CA GLY A 271 -45.10 48.09 12.03
C GLY A 271 -46.35 47.33 11.58
N ILE A 272 -46.94 46.50 12.44
CA ILE A 272 -48.19 45.78 12.16
C ILE A 272 -49.33 46.77 11.93
N LEU A 273 -49.49 47.75 12.83
CA LEU A 273 -50.48 48.81 12.66
C LEU A 273 -50.24 49.59 11.37
N GLN A 274 -49.01 49.84 10.96
CA GLN A 274 -48.72 50.52 9.68
C GLN A 274 -49.10 49.66 8.47
N TYR A 275 -48.78 48.36 8.52
CA TYR A 275 -49.13 47.43 7.45
C TYR A 275 -50.65 47.31 7.26
N LEU A 276 -51.41 47.36 8.35
CA LEU A 276 -52.88 47.39 8.33
C LEU A 276 -53.46 48.79 8.05
N GLY A 277 -52.62 49.83 7.86
CA GLY A 277 -53.06 51.20 7.63
C GLY A 277 -53.59 51.95 8.87
N LEU A 278 -53.28 51.46 10.08
CA LEU A 278 -53.81 51.89 11.37
C LEU A 278 -52.85 52.73 12.22
N LYS A 279 -51.56 52.84 11.85
CA LYS A 279 -50.54 53.52 12.68
C LYS A 279 -50.86 55.01 12.88
N ASP A 280 -51.28 55.68 11.82
CA ASP A 280 -51.67 57.10 11.87
C ASP A 280 -53.11 57.31 12.36
N ALA A 281 -53.91 56.24 12.40
CA ALA A 281 -55.28 56.26 12.93
C ALA A 281 -55.34 56.17 14.46
N LEU A 282 -54.30 55.64 15.13
CA LEU A 282 -54.32 55.37 16.57
C LEU A 282 -53.55 56.40 17.43
N LEU A 283 -52.58 57.15 16.88
CA LEU A 283 -51.68 58.00 17.69
C LEU A 283 -51.78 59.51 17.43
N LYS A 284 -52.67 59.97 16.53
CA LYS A 284 -53.20 61.34 16.58
C LYS A 284 -54.65 61.25 17.04
N GLY A 285 -54.94 61.83 18.19
CA GLY A 285 -56.16 61.62 18.97
C GLY A 285 -57.48 62.11 18.38
N ASP A 286 -57.82 61.83 17.12
CA ASP A 286 -59.10 62.23 16.50
C ASP A 286 -59.67 61.17 15.51
N GLY A 287 -59.74 59.89 15.88
CA GLY A 287 -60.40 58.90 14.99
C GLY A 287 -60.70 57.53 15.61
N ARG A 288 -61.99 57.20 15.73
CA ARG A 288 -62.45 55.81 15.93
C ARG A 288 -62.49 55.10 14.57
N PHE A 289 -62.03 53.85 14.55
CA PHE A 289 -62.00 52.99 13.37
C PHE A 289 -63.42 52.50 13.00
N LEU A 290 -64.09 53.21 12.09
CA LEU A 290 -65.30 52.74 11.41
C LEU A 290 -65.23 53.12 9.92
N ALA A 291 -65.09 52.10 9.07
CA ALA A 291 -65.39 52.04 7.63
C ALA A 291 -65.32 53.35 6.80
N GLY A 292 -64.14 53.63 6.22
CA GLY A 292 -64.07 53.89 4.77
C GLY A 292 -64.36 55.28 4.20
N THR A 293 -64.53 56.36 4.97
CA THR A 293 -64.59 57.72 4.38
C THR A 293 -64.04 58.80 5.30
N PHE A 294 -63.00 59.52 4.83
CA PHE A 294 -62.51 60.74 5.48
C PHE A 294 -63.26 61.95 4.93
N VAL A 295 -64.05 62.62 5.77
CA VAL A 295 -64.41 64.03 5.59
C VAL A 295 -64.17 64.71 6.93
N SER A 296 -63.24 65.66 6.99
CA SER A 296 -63.14 66.57 8.14
C SER A 296 -64.07 67.76 7.91
N ASP A 297 -64.92 68.05 8.88
CA ASP A 297 -66.09 68.94 8.75
C ASP A 297 -65.76 70.45 8.65
N ALA A 298 -64.49 70.84 8.52
CA ALA A 298 -64.08 72.25 8.53
C ALA A 298 -63.25 72.73 7.33
N ILE A 299 -62.76 71.84 6.43
CA ILE A 299 -61.86 72.25 5.33
C ILE A 299 -62.43 72.02 3.92
N ASP A 300 -63.68 71.56 3.72
CA ASP A 300 -64.13 71.38 2.34
C ASP A 300 -65.58 71.65 1.93
N ARG A 301 -66.26 72.64 2.55
CA ARG A 301 -67.45 73.25 1.88
C ARG A 301 -67.09 74.33 0.85
N THR A 302 -65.85 74.82 0.88
CA THR A 302 -65.38 75.89 -0.03
C THR A 302 -64.44 75.42 -1.14
N SER A 303 -63.87 74.21 -1.04
CA SER A 303 -62.93 73.69 -2.06
C SER A 303 -63.54 72.59 -2.95
N ILE A 304 -64.69 72.01 -2.57
CA ILE A 304 -65.52 71.16 -3.44
C ILE A 304 -66.00 71.93 -4.68
N GLY A 305 -66.38 73.19 -4.53
CA GLY A 305 -66.77 74.06 -5.65
C GLY A 305 -65.59 74.48 -6.55
N ALA A 306 -64.37 74.51 -6.01
CA ALA A 306 -63.16 74.91 -6.75
C ALA A 306 -62.42 73.72 -7.41
N ARG A 307 -62.52 72.52 -6.82
CA ARG A 307 -61.91 71.28 -7.34
C ARG A 307 -62.78 70.57 -8.38
N ALA A 308 -64.07 70.88 -8.45
CA ALA A 308 -64.93 70.47 -9.56
C ALA A 308 -64.59 71.17 -10.90
N ALA A 309 -63.80 72.25 -10.87
CA ALA A 309 -63.41 73.02 -12.04
C ALA A 309 -62.01 72.65 -12.60
N THR A 310 -61.25 71.77 -11.95
CA THR A 310 -59.91 71.36 -12.44
C THR A 310 -59.70 69.83 -12.46
N GLY A 311 -60.20 69.20 -13.51
CA GLY A 311 -59.46 68.16 -14.26
C GLY A 311 -59.21 66.76 -13.71
N CYS A 312 -59.52 66.39 -12.46
CA CYS A 312 -59.27 65.01 -11.99
C CYS A 312 -60.55 64.18 -11.78
N GLN A 313 -60.72 63.23 -12.71
CA GLN A 313 -61.74 62.20 -12.79
C GLN A 313 -61.84 61.32 -11.53
N PHE A 314 -62.82 61.57 -10.66
CA PHE A 314 -63.39 60.50 -9.82
C PHE A 314 -64.91 60.61 -9.78
N MET A 315 -65.53 59.57 -10.35
CA MET A 315 -66.81 58.94 -9.99
C MET A 315 -67.88 59.88 -9.41
N ARG A 316 -68.81 60.33 -10.26
CA ARG A 316 -70.10 60.81 -9.73
C ARG A 316 -70.83 59.63 -9.09
N ALA A 317 -71.33 59.82 -7.88
CA ALA A 317 -72.05 58.83 -7.10
C ALA A 317 -73.35 58.37 -7.81
N HIS A 318 -73.80 57.18 -7.42
CA HIS A 318 -75.14 56.61 -7.68
C HIS A 318 -76.23 57.71 -7.60
N GLN A 319 -77.13 57.78 -8.59
CA GLN A 319 -78.25 58.75 -8.73
C GLN A 319 -77.88 60.19 -9.15
N ALA A 320 -77.00 60.36 -10.14
CA ALA A 320 -76.74 61.68 -10.75
C ALA A 320 -77.90 62.12 -11.66
N PRO A 321 -78.49 63.33 -11.53
CA PRO A 321 -79.76 63.75 -12.17
C PRO A 321 -79.84 63.62 -13.70
N ASP A 322 -78.70 63.54 -14.37
CA ASP A 322 -78.49 63.50 -15.81
C ASP A 322 -78.14 62.09 -16.35
N ALA A 323 -78.14 61.06 -15.50
CA ALA A 323 -77.91 59.67 -15.88
C ALA A 323 -79.19 59.02 -16.49
N PRO A 324 -79.06 58.18 -17.54
CA PRO A 324 -80.21 57.61 -18.26
C PRO A 324 -81.08 56.63 -17.44
N ASP A 325 -80.54 55.99 -16.40
CA ASP A 325 -81.29 55.24 -15.37
C ASP A 325 -80.64 55.47 -14.00
N GLN A 326 -81.34 56.15 -13.10
CA GLN A 326 -80.81 56.62 -11.82
C GLN A 326 -80.42 55.48 -10.87
N VAL A 327 -80.93 54.25 -11.08
CA VAL A 327 -80.89 53.20 -10.06
C VAL A 327 -79.69 52.24 -10.25
N SER A 328 -79.05 52.23 -11.43
CA SER A 328 -78.24 51.07 -11.85
C SER A 328 -76.81 51.37 -12.34
N PHE A 329 -76.38 52.63 -12.52
CA PHE A 329 -75.01 52.96 -12.96
C PHE A 329 -74.07 53.22 -11.77
N TRP A 330 -72.89 52.60 -11.81
CA TRP A 330 -71.92 52.64 -10.71
C TRP A 330 -70.75 53.60 -10.97
N GLN A 331 -70.48 53.95 -12.23
CA GLN A 331 -69.42 54.88 -12.61
C GLN A 331 -69.71 55.63 -13.91
N ILE A 332 -69.54 56.97 -13.86
CA ILE A 332 -69.50 57.86 -15.02
C ILE A 332 -68.16 58.61 -14.96
N ILE A 333 -67.36 58.47 -16.01
CA ILE A 333 -66.04 59.10 -16.14
C ILE A 333 -66.13 60.20 -17.20
N THR A 334 -65.94 61.45 -16.79
CA THR A 334 -65.88 62.60 -17.70
C THR A 334 -64.51 62.68 -18.35
N LEU A 335 -64.44 62.58 -19.67
CA LEU A 335 -63.20 62.49 -20.44
C LEU A 335 -62.61 63.87 -20.78
N SER A 336 -63.36 64.94 -20.57
CA SER A 336 -62.93 66.32 -20.83
C SER A 336 -63.11 67.21 -19.60
N GLU A 337 -62.13 68.07 -19.34
CA GLU A 337 -62.16 69.03 -18.23
C GLU A 337 -63.25 70.09 -18.48
N VAL A 338 -64.14 70.24 -17.52
CA VAL A 338 -65.29 71.14 -17.65
C VAL A 338 -64.92 72.51 -17.10
N ILE A 339 -64.59 73.42 -18.00
CA ILE A 339 -64.09 74.77 -17.66
C ILE A 339 -65.25 75.79 -17.59
N SER A 340 -66.37 75.50 -18.25
CA SER A 340 -67.58 76.31 -18.28
C SER A 340 -68.82 75.44 -18.59
N PRO A 341 -70.05 75.93 -18.33
CA PRO A 341 -71.28 75.19 -18.63
C PRO A 341 -71.47 74.86 -20.11
N THR A 342 -70.84 75.62 -21.00
CA THR A 342 -70.89 75.41 -22.46
C THR A 342 -69.72 74.57 -22.97
N THR A 343 -68.77 74.23 -22.11
CA THR A 343 -67.64 73.37 -22.48
C THR A 343 -68.20 72.02 -22.92
N VAL A 344 -67.74 71.53 -24.07
CA VAL A 344 -68.16 70.23 -24.59
C VAL A 344 -67.59 69.13 -23.70
N VAL A 345 -68.42 68.16 -23.33
CA VAL A 345 -68.05 67.07 -22.42
C VAL A 345 -68.45 65.74 -23.03
N ASP A 346 -67.45 64.88 -23.16
CA ASP A 346 -67.64 63.46 -23.47
C ASP A 346 -67.46 62.61 -22.21
N VAL A 347 -68.28 61.58 -22.07
CA VAL A 347 -68.28 60.72 -20.88
C VAL A 347 -68.36 59.25 -21.26
N LEU A 348 -67.76 58.40 -20.44
CA LEU A 348 -67.90 56.95 -20.50
C LEU A 348 -68.69 56.47 -19.29
N ALA A 349 -69.78 55.75 -19.53
CA ALA A 349 -70.65 55.20 -18.50
C ALA A 349 -70.72 53.67 -18.60
N VAL A 350 -70.65 53.01 -17.44
CA VAL A 350 -70.70 51.55 -17.33
C VAL A 350 -71.76 51.12 -16.32
N SER A 351 -72.63 50.18 -16.70
CA SER A 351 -73.57 49.51 -15.80
C SER A 351 -73.68 48.04 -16.16
N GLY A 352 -73.29 47.18 -15.21
CA GLY A 352 -73.19 45.74 -15.45
C GLY A 352 -72.35 45.47 -16.69
N ASN A 353 -72.94 44.83 -17.70
CA ASN A 353 -72.27 44.46 -18.95
C ASN A 353 -72.37 45.53 -20.06
N ASN A 354 -72.98 46.70 -19.78
CA ASN A 354 -73.17 47.76 -20.78
C ASN A 354 -72.13 48.87 -20.63
N VAL A 355 -71.41 49.16 -21.73
CA VAL A 355 -70.50 50.31 -21.86
C VAL A 355 -71.05 51.29 -22.89
N LEU A 356 -71.26 52.55 -22.47
CA LEU A 356 -71.84 53.62 -23.28
C LEU A 356 -70.93 54.86 -23.29
N PHE A 357 -70.85 55.55 -24.42
CA PHE A 357 -70.30 56.90 -24.50
C PHE A 357 -71.44 57.93 -24.56
N GLY A 358 -71.34 58.97 -23.75
CA GLY A 358 -72.25 60.10 -23.73
C GLY A 358 -71.55 61.37 -24.21
N HIS A 359 -72.28 62.22 -24.93
CA HIS A 359 -71.79 63.50 -25.44
C HIS A 359 -72.76 64.62 -25.05
N GLY A 360 -72.22 65.75 -24.61
CA GLY A 360 -72.99 66.94 -24.26
C GLY A 360 -72.11 68.13 -23.88
N THR A 361 -72.58 68.93 -22.93
CA THR A 361 -71.87 70.12 -22.44
C THR A 361 -71.72 70.10 -20.92
N GLY A 362 -71.01 71.07 -20.34
CA GLY A 362 -70.84 71.19 -18.89
C GLY A 362 -72.14 71.31 -18.11
N ALA A 363 -73.24 71.66 -18.79
CA ALA A 363 -74.59 71.68 -18.25
C ALA A 363 -75.29 70.31 -18.20
N GLY A 364 -74.78 69.30 -18.92
CA GLY A 364 -75.34 67.95 -18.92
C GLY A 364 -75.10 67.18 -20.23
N ILE A 365 -75.22 65.85 -20.13
CA ILE A 365 -75.07 64.93 -21.26
C ILE A 365 -76.40 64.78 -21.98
N THR A 366 -76.43 65.21 -23.24
CA THR A 366 -77.67 65.31 -24.02
C THR A 366 -77.86 64.14 -24.98
N SER A 367 -76.85 63.28 -25.16
CA SER A 367 -76.93 62.10 -26.03
C SER A 367 -76.06 60.96 -25.52
N TRP A 368 -76.52 59.72 -25.72
CA TRP A 368 -75.84 58.50 -25.32
C TRP A 368 -75.80 57.52 -26.49
N ARG A 369 -74.65 56.86 -26.70
CA ARG A 369 -74.46 55.78 -27.68
C ARG A 369 -73.80 54.58 -27.04
N GLN A 370 -74.30 53.40 -27.36
CA GLN A 370 -73.83 52.12 -26.84
C GLN A 370 -72.69 51.56 -27.72
N VAL A 371 -71.64 50.98 -27.12
CA VAL A 371 -70.42 50.57 -27.87
C VAL A 371 -70.12 49.07 -27.84
N ALA A 372 -70.33 48.34 -26.74
CA ALA A 372 -70.21 46.86 -26.68
C ALA A 372 -70.72 46.24 -25.37
N MET A 373 -70.99 44.92 -25.38
CA MET A 373 -71.11 44.06 -24.18
C MET A 373 -69.91 43.08 -24.08
N LEU A 374 -69.37 42.87 -22.87
CA LEU A 374 -68.28 41.94 -22.55
C LEU A 374 -68.87 40.59 -22.07
N GLU A 375 -68.68 39.52 -22.84
CA GLU A 375 -69.14 38.13 -22.68
C GLU A 375 -70.65 37.82 -22.81
N GLY A 376 -70.93 36.82 -23.67
CA GLY A 376 -72.26 36.19 -23.83
C GLY A 376 -73.20 36.83 -24.85
N GLY A 377 -72.82 37.96 -25.46
CA GLY A 377 -73.52 38.51 -26.62
C GLY A 377 -72.94 37.96 -27.91
N ALA A 378 -73.74 37.23 -28.69
CA ALA A 378 -73.38 36.94 -30.08
C ALA A 378 -73.33 38.25 -30.88
N PHE A 379 -72.35 38.37 -31.78
CA PHE A 379 -72.65 39.04 -33.04
C PHE A 379 -73.56 38.07 -33.81
N THR A 380 -74.87 38.18 -33.63
CA THR A 380 -75.82 37.17 -34.12
C THR A 380 -76.01 37.33 -35.64
N GLY A 381 -75.09 36.74 -36.40
CA GLY A 381 -75.00 36.76 -37.86
C GLY A 381 -73.64 36.26 -38.38
N GLY A 382 -73.52 36.03 -39.69
CA GLY A 382 -72.24 35.67 -40.30
C GLY A 382 -71.20 36.77 -40.18
N ILE A 383 -69.94 36.40 -39.90
CA ILE A 383 -68.80 37.32 -40.00
C ILE A 383 -68.29 37.29 -41.44
N SER A 384 -68.75 38.23 -42.27
CA SER A 384 -68.13 38.55 -43.57
C SER A 384 -67.34 39.85 -43.41
N ALA A 385 -66.04 39.71 -43.09
CA ALA A 385 -65.11 40.82 -42.92
C ALA A 385 -64.05 40.76 -44.04
N PRO A 386 -63.95 41.77 -44.93
CA PRO A 386 -62.92 41.81 -45.98
C PRO A 386 -61.47 41.83 -45.44
N ASN A 387 -61.28 42.16 -44.14
CA ASN A 387 -60.00 42.10 -43.42
C ASN A 387 -60.24 41.76 -41.94
N MET A 388 -59.46 40.80 -41.41
CA MET A 388 -59.39 40.43 -40.00
C MET A 388 -57.94 40.54 -39.52
N ARG A 389 -57.70 41.15 -38.35
CA ARG A 389 -56.35 41.29 -37.77
C ARG A 389 -56.43 41.05 -36.25
N GLY A 390 -55.52 40.24 -35.73
CA GLY A 390 -55.24 40.08 -34.30
C GLY A 390 -53.79 40.47 -34.04
N ASP A 391 -53.51 41.12 -32.92
CA ASP A 391 -52.21 41.77 -32.67
C ASP A 391 -51.14 40.78 -32.17
N THR A 392 -51.55 39.78 -31.38
CA THR A 392 -50.65 38.72 -30.87
C THR A 392 -50.83 37.39 -31.60
N LEU A 393 -52.07 36.90 -31.69
CA LEU A 393 -52.40 35.65 -32.37
C LEU A 393 -53.77 35.77 -33.02
N VAL A 394 -53.80 35.61 -34.34
CA VAL A 394 -54.98 35.04 -34.99
C VAL A 394 -54.80 33.53 -34.88
N THR A 395 -55.50 32.89 -33.93
CA THR A 395 -55.51 31.43 -33.79
C THR A 395 -56.37 30.88 -34.90
N VAL A 396 -55.76 30.11 -35.79
CA VAL A 396 -56.46 29.42 -36.86
C VAL A 396 -56.29 27.93 -36.61
N GLY A 397 -57.40 27.22 -36.45
CA GLY A 397 -57.40 25.78 -36.36
C GLY A 397 -58.77 25.26 -35.95
N ASP A 398 -59.11 24.07 -36.47
CA ASP A 398 -60.44 23.49 -36.36
C ASP A 398 -60.67 22.68 -35.08
N GLY A 399 -59.86 22.87 -34.03
CA GLY A 399 -59.90 22.03 -32.83
C GLY A 399 -59.34 20.61 -33.04
N THR A 400 -58.93 20.28 -34.27
CA THR A 400 -58.23 19.07 -34.68
C THR A 400 -56.91 19.41 -35.43
N GLY A 401 -56.74 20.67 -35.89
CA GLY A 401 -55.51 21.43 -36.27
C GLY A 401 -55.80 22.69 -37.15
N GLY A 402 -55.03 23.79 -37.22
CA GLY A 402 -53.72 24.16 -36.66
C GLY A 402 -52.74 24.53 -37.77
N MET A 403 -51.84 23.62 -38.11
CA MET A 403 -51.22 23.56 -39.44
C MET A 403 -52.27 23.20 -40.54
N ALA A 404 -51.96 23.32 -41.85
CA ALA A 404 -52.64 22.59 -42.95
C ALA A 404 -51.79 22.40 -44.25
N LYS A 405 -52.19 21.44 -45.11
CA LYS A 405 -51.45 20.65 -46.14
C LYS A 405 -50.84 21.38 -47.35
N GLY A 406 -49.64 20.97 -47.77
CA GLY A 406 -49.04 21.27 -49.09
C GLY A 406 -49.02 20.07 -50.03
N ASP A 407 -48.96 20.33 -51.34
CA ASP A 407 -48.76 19.34 -52.39
C ASP A 407 -47.56 19.77 -53.27
N VAL A 408 -46.44 18.99 -53.23
CA VAL A 408 -45.26 18.95 -54.16
C VAL A 408 -44.22 20.11 -53.98
N ASP A 409 -42.89 19.97 -53.76
CA ASP A 409 -41.89 18.91 -53.91
C ASP A 409 -40.88 18.80 -52.71
N GLY A 410 -40.29 17.61 -52.57
CA GLY A 410 -38.89 17.42 -52.16
C GLY A 410 -38.46 17.56 -50.71
N ALA A 411 -38.69 18.72 -50.08
CA ALA A 411 -38.33 19.05 -48.68
C ALA A 411 -38.53 20.58 -48.53
N GLY A 412 -39.73 21.04 -48.17
CA GLY A 412 -40.01 21.40 -46.79
C GLY A 412 -39.65 22.86 -46.45
N PHE A 413 -40.70 23.68 -46.26
CA PHE A 413 -40.80 24.76 -45.26
C PHE A 413 -40.77 26.27 -45.67
N ASN A 414 -41.24 26.70 -46.86
CA ASN A 414 -41.29 28.13 -47.28
C ASN A 414 -42.68 28.81 -47.39
N GLY A 415 -43.63 28.56 -46.47
CA GLY A 415 -44.82 29.43 -46.47
C GLY A 415 -45.85 29.36 -45.33
N ASN A 416 -45.56 29.31 -44.03
CA ASN A 416 -44.36 29.55 -43.25
C ASN A 416 -44.29 28.46 -42.19
N ASN A 417 -43.12 27.89 -42.06
CA ASN A 417 -43.01 26.54 -41.60
C ASN A 417 -41.71 26.53 -40.74
N LEU A 418 -41.85 27.02 -39.50
CA LEU A 418 -40.86 27.06 -38.41
C LEU A 418 -39.65 28.03 -38.52
N ASN A 419 -39.41 28.85 -37.49
CA ASN A 419 -38.16 29.61 -37.33
C ASN A 419 -37.65 29.57 -35.87
N ILE A 420 -36.64 28.73 -35.61
CA ILE A 420 -36.02 28.50 -34.28
C ILE A 420 -34.63 29.18 -34.24
N LYS A 421 -34.36 30.02 -33.23
CA LYS A 421 -33.02 30.60 -32.97
C LYS A 421 -32.60 30.37 -31.51
N SER A 422 -31.52 29.60 -31.31
CA SER A 422 -30.94 29.31 -29.99
C SER A 422 -29.42 29.48 -30.01
N TRP A 423 -28.86 30.05 -28.93
CA TRP A 423 -27.44 30.43 -28.83
C TRP A 423 -26.48 29.25 -28.57
N ASN A 424 -26.98 28.18 -27.95
CA ASN A 424 -26.18 27.00 -27.63
C ASN A 424 -26.81 25.68 -28.13
N GLY A 425 -27.94 25.67 -28.84
CA GLY A 425 -28.49 24.46 -29.48
C GLY A 425 -29.99 24.21 -29.26
N ILE A 426 -30.52 23.13 -29.84
CA ILE A 426 -31.94 22.72 -29.79
C ILE A 426 -32.05 21.35 -29.11
N GLY A 427 -32.80 21.27 -28.00
CA GLY A 427 -33.02 20.02 -27.26
C GLY A 427 -34.42 19.46 -27.49
N PHE A 428 -34.51 18.14 -27.69
CA PHE A 428 -35.75 17.38 -27.75
C PHE A 428 -35.91 16.63 -26.43
N GLN A 429 -36.80 17.15 -25.59
CA GLN A 429 -36.99 16.70 -24.22
C GLN A 429 -38.18 15.73 -24.16
N ASN A 430 -38.03 14.63 -23.41
CA ASN A 430 -39.19 13.82 -23.07
C ASN A 430 -40.01 14.58 -22.01
N SER A 431 -41.29 14.77 -22.27
CA SER A 431 -42.19 15.51 -21.37
C SER A 431 -42.44 14.83 -20.02
N GLU A 432 -42.13 13.53 -19.89
CA GLU A 432 -42.39 12.75 -18.69
C GLU A 432 -41.26 12.83 -17.65
N ASP A 433 -40.01 12.63 -18.06
CA ASP A 433 -38.85 12.65 -17.16
C ASP A 433 -37.93 13.86 -17.38
N LEU A 434 -38.27 14.69 -18.37
CA LEU A 434 -37.58 15.93 -18.69
C LEU A 434 -36.11 15.72 -19.09
N ALA A 435 -35.70 14.49 -19.41
CA ALA A 435 -34.39 14.23 -19.94
C ALA A 435 -34.33 14.65 -21.42
N ILE A 436 -33.24 15.32 -21.83
CA ILE A 436 -33.01 15.62 -23.24
C ILE A 436 -32.60 14.31 -23.93
N ARG A 437 -33.44 13.83 -24.86
CA ARG A 437 -33.22 12.56 -25.58
C ARG A 437 -32.38 12.74 -26.83
N ALA A 438 -32.49 13.90 -27.46
CA ALA A 438 -31.62 14.32 -28.55
C ALA A 438 -31.33 15.82 -28.43
N TYR A 439 -30.10 16.21 -28.69
CA TYR A 439 -29.62 17.58 -28.59
C TYR A 439 -28.76 17.90 -29.80
N ILE A 440 -29.06 19.02 -30.44
CA ILE A 440 -28.28 19.55 -31.57
C ILE A 440 -27.56 20.79 -31.09
N SER A 441 -26.25 20.69 -30.86
CA SER A 441 -25.40 21.84 -30.57
C SER A 441 -25.10 22.60 -31.85
N THR A 442 -25.72 23.76 -32.02
CA THR A 442 -25.46 24.67 -33.15
C THR A 442 -24.10 25.37 -33.03
N ARG A 443 -23.43 25.29 -31.86
CA ARG A 443 -22.11 25.87 -31.60
C ARG A 443 -20.96 24.89 -31.84
N LEU A 444 -21.11 23.64 -31.41
CA LEU A 444 -20.07 22.61 -31.56
C LEU A 444 -20.29 21.71 -32.79
N GLY A 445 -21.43 21.85 -33.47
CA GLY A 445 -21.81 20.99 -34.61
C GLY A 445 -22.13 19.54 -34.21
N VAL A 446 -22.46 19.31 -32.93
CA VAL A 446 -22.67 17.98 -32.36
C VAL A 446 -24.16 17.63 -32.35
N ILE A 447 -24.50 16.43 -32.81
CA ILE A 447 -25.81 15.80 -32.56
C ILE A 447 -25.59 14.72 -31.51
N ALA A 448 -26.08 14.96 -30.31
CA ALA A 448 -26.00 14.03 -29.19
C ALA A 448 -27.37 13.39 -28.97
N ALA A 449 -27.40 12.09 -28.67
CA ALA A 449 -28.59 11.40 -28.21
C ALA A 449 -28.28 10.71 -26.87
N ALA A 450 -29.30 10.58 -26.03
CA ALA A 450 -29.16 9.87 -24.76
C ALA A 450 -28.97 8.35 -24.97
N GLU A 451 -29.39 7.84 -26.13
CA GLU A 451 -29.25 6.44 -26.52
C GLU A 451 -28.64 6.33 -27.94
N ASN A 452 -29.22 5.51 -28.83
CA ASN A 452 -28.65 5.27 -30.16
C ASN A 452 -29.09 6.37 -31.14
N LEU A 453 -28.19 6.79 -32.03
CA LEU A 453 -28.47 7.73 -33.11
C LEU A 453 -28.61 6.97 -34.44
N GLN A 454 -29.79 7.01 -35.04
CA GLN A 454 -30.07 6.38 -36.34
C GLN A 454 -29.86 7.40 -37.47
N ALA A 455 -28.98 7.07 -38.42
CA ALA A 455 -28.67 7.89 -39.59
C ALA A 455 -28.79 7.05 -40.86
N GLY A 456 -30.00 7.02 -41.44
CA GLY A 456 -30.31 6.16 -42.58
C GLY A 456 -30.28 4.67 -42.20
N ASN A 457 -29.60 3.85 -43.00
CA ASN A 457 -29.44 2.41 -42.71
C ASN A 457 -28.28 2.13 -41.72
N ALA A 458 -27.65 3.17 -41.17
CA ALA A 458 -26.60 3.07 -40.17
C ALA A 458 -27.11 3.43 -38.76
N ILE A 459 -26.87 2.55 -37.79
CA ILE A 459 -27.22 2.74 -36.37
C ILE A 459 -25.93 2.91 -35.58
N PHE A 460 -25.74 4.08 -34.96
CA PHE A 460 -24.66 4.37 -34.02
C PHE A 460 -25.16 4.07 -32.61
N ASN A 461 -24.71 2.95 -32.04
CA ASN A 461 -25.15 2.52 -30.73
C ASN A 461 -24.37 3.22 -29.61
N LYS A 462 -25.02 3.39 -28.45
CA LYS A 462 -24.43 4.01 -27.25
C LYS A 462 -23.23 3.26 -26.67
N ASN A 463 -23.03 2.01 -27.08
CA ASN A 463 -21.87 1.18 -26.71
C ASN A 463 -20.66 1.36 -27.65
N GLY A 464 -20.76 2.20 -28.69
CA GLY A 464 -19.68 2.51 -29.62
C GLY A 464 -19.71 1.74 -30.95
N ASP A 465 -20.64 0.79 -31.11
CA ASP A 465 -20.78 0.00 -32.33
C ASP A 465 -21.57 0.76 -33.42
N VAL A 466 -21.26 0.52 -34.69
CA VAL A 466 -21.95 1.11 -35.84
C VAL A 466 -22.43 0.01 -36.78
N TYR A 467 -23.75 -0.06 -37.02
CA TYR A 467 -24.39 -1.09 -37.85
C TYR A 467 -25.04 -0.50 -39.09
N GLY A 468 -24.54 -0.80 -40.29
CA GLY A 468 -25.13 -0.39 -41.58
C GLY A 468 -24.27 -0.77 -42.78
N ASP A 469 -24.89 -0.80 -43.97
CA ASP A 469 -24.22 -0.97 -45.28
C ASP A 469 -23.83 0.41 -45.84
N ILE A 470 -22.65 0.49 -46.49
CA ILE A 470 -22.07 1.72 -47.03
C ILE A 470 -22.79 2.24 -48.31
N TRP A 471 -23.61 1.41 -48.97
CA TRP A 471 -24.26 1.72 -50.27
C TRP A 471 -25.79 1.78 -50.23
N GLY A 472 -26.43 1.58 -49.08
CA GLY A 472 -27.83 1.94 -48.88
C GLY A 472 -28.84 1.18 -49.74
N THR A 473 -28.55 -0.04 -50.19
CA THR A 473 -29.54 -0.88 -50.90
C THR A 473 -29.53 -2.25 -50.26
N GLY A 474 -30.64 -2.60 -49.63
CA GLY A 474 -30.73 -3.72 -48.70
C GLY A 474 -30.23 -5.08 -49.19
N SER A 475 -30.14 -5.99 -48.23
CA SER A 475 -29.99 -7.45 -48.40
C SER A 475 -28.71 -7.93 -49.10
N GLY A 476 -27.60 -7.98 -48.35
CA GLY A 476 -26.42 -8.81 -48.65
C GLY A 476 -25.52 -8.97 -47.41
N PRO A 477 -24.75 -10.08 -47.25
CA PRO A 477 -24.07 -10.46 -45.99
C PRO A 477 -22.77 -9.67 -45.69
N GLY A 478 -22.59 -8.47 -46.24
CA GLY A 478 -21.39 -7.65 -46.08
C GLY A 478 -21.58 -6.50 -45.09
N TRP A 479 -21.50 -6.79 -43.79
CA TRP A 479 -21.61 -5.78 -42.72
C TRP A 479 -20.27 -5.10 -42.42
N LEU A 480 -20.26 -3.86 -41.92
CA LEU A 480 -19.05 -3.23 -41.37
C LEU A 480 -18.47 -4.06 -40.20
N SER A 481 -19.34 -4.70 -39.42
CA SER A 481 -18.95 -5.71 -38.43
C SER A 481 -18.37 -6.98 -39.05
N ALA A 482 -18.77 -7.36 -40.28
CA ALA A 482 -18.18 -8.47 -41.04
C ALA A 482 -16.87 -8.10 -41.76
N TYR A 483 -16.69 -6.83 -42.15
CA TYR A 483 -15.40 -6.27 -42.61
C TYR A 483 -14.36 -6.26 -41.47
N ILE A 484 -14.82 -6.09 -40.23
CA ILE A 484 -13.99 -6.15 -39.02
C ILE A 484 -13.81 -7.60 -38.53
N ALA A 485 -14.83 -8.46 -38.62
CA ALA A 485 -14.75 -9.89 -38.24
C ALA A 485 -14.00 -10.77 -39.27
N GLY A 486 -13.86 -10.32 -40.52
CA GLY A 486 -13.06 -10.97 -41.57
C GLY A 486 -11.55 -10.64 -41.54
N ARG A 487 -11.08 -9.83 -40.58
CA ARG A 487 -9.65 -9.62 -40.33
C ARG A 487 -9.19 -10.49 -39.15
N PRO A 488 -8.24 -11.42 -39.32
CA PRO A 488 -8.08 -12.53 -38.37
C PRO A 488 -7.55 -12.23 -36.96
N LEU A 489 -7.30 -10.99 -36.53
CA LEU A 489 -6.44 -10.76 -35.35
C LEU A 489 -6.78 -9.54 -34.48
N ARG A 490 -8.00 -9.44 -33.94
CA ARG A 490 -8.18 -8.71 -32.66
C ARG A 490 -9.07 -9.49 -31.70
N GLN A 491 -8.50 -10.61 -31.25
CA GLN A 491 -8.73 -11.12 -29.90
C GLN A 491 -8.19 -10.09 -28.91
N TYR A 492 -8.97 -9.75 -27.88
CA TYR A 492 -8.59 -8.76 -26.88
C TYR A 492 -7.31 -9.18 -26.15
N ILE A 493 -6.24 -8.40 -26.31
CA ILE A 493 -4.98 -8.54 -25.55
C ILE A 493 -5.16 -7.80 -24.23
N THR A 494 -5.04 -8.51 -23.10
CA THR A 494 -5.26 -7.93 -21.77
C THR A 494 -3.99 -7.36 -21.10
N MET A 495 -2.76 -7.67 -21.55
CA MET A 495 -1.52 -6.97 -21.15
C MET A 495 -0.43 -7.01 -22.23
N VAL A 496 0.27 -5.89 -22.44
CA VAL A 496 1.42 -5.75 -23.35
C VAL A 496 2.71 -5.62 -22.52
N GLY A 497 3.62 -6.59 -22.63
CA GLY A 497 4.99 -6.49 -22.13
C GLY A 497 5.97 -6.17 -23.27
N VAL A 498 6.93 -5.28 -23.03
CA VAL A 498 7.96 -4.89 -24.02
C VAL A 498 9.14 -5.88 -23.96
N TYR A 499 9.53 -6.47 -25.09
CA TYR A 499 10.76 -7.27 -25.17
C TYR A 499 11.98 -6.34 -25.09
N GLN A 500 12.87 -6.60 -24.13
CA GLN A 500 14.15 -5.93 -23.85
C GLN A 500 14.52 -4.73 -24.76
N ASN A 501 13.90 -3.58 -24.50
CA ASN A 501 14.33 -2.24 -24.93
C ASN A 501 14.43 -1.91 -26.44
N ASP A 502 13.85 -2.70 -27.36
CA ASP A 502 13.63 -2.25 -28.75
C ASP A 502 12.13 -2.00 -29.03
N LYS A 503 11.75 -0.72 -29.15
CA LYS A 503 10.35 -0.28 -29.39
C LYS A 503 9.88 -0.46 -30.83
N THR A 504 10.74 -0.91 -31.74
CA THR A 504 10.39 -0.99 -33.17
C THR A 504 9.88 -2.37 -33.60
N LYS A 505 9.92 -3.37 -32.71
CA LYS A 505 9.48 -4.73 -33.01
C LYS A 505 8.63 -5.33 -31.88
N PRO A 506 7.31 -5.11 -31.86
CA PRO A 506 6.43 -5.80 -30.94
C PRO A 506 6.35 -7.28 -31.30
N PHE A 507 6.47 -8.18 -30.32
CA PHE A 507 6.05 -9.58 -30.47
C PHE A 507 4.92 -9.86 -29.48
N MET A 508 3.94 -10.67 -29.90
CA MET A 508 2.72 -10.95 -29.16
C MET A 508 2.76 -12.40 -28.65
N LEU A 509 2.31 -12.62 -27.42
CA LEU A 509 2.02 -13.95 -26.89
C LEU A 509 0.51 -14.03 -26.67
N HIS A 510 -0.14 -15.04 -27.25
CA HIS A 510 -1.51 -15.41 -26.91
C HIS A 510 -1.46 -16.32 -25.68
N ASP A 511 -2.25 -16.00 -24.66
CA ASP A 511 -2.62 -16.95 -23.61
C ASP A 511 -4.10 -17.27 -23.80
N ASP A 512 -4.37 -18.38 -24.50
CA ASP A 512 -5.70 -18.94 -24.67
C ASP A 512 -6.01 -20.00 -23.59
N GLY A 513 -5.18 -20.10 -22.55
CA GLY A 513 -5.32 -21.11 -21.50
C GLY A 513 -5.01 -22.54 -21.94
N SER A 514 -4.51 -22.75 -23.16
CA SER A 514 -4.15 -24.09 -23.67
C SER A 514 -2.78 -24.60 -23.18
N GLY A 515 -1.95 -23.71 -22.62
CA GLY A 515 -0.57 -24.03 -22.22
C GLY A 515 0.38 -24.32 -23.39
N VAL A 516 -0.04 -24.11 -24.65
CA VAL A 516 0.78 -24.37 -25.84
C VAL A 516 1.34 -23.07 -26.41
N PHE A 517 2.64 -22.87 -26.21
CA PHE A 517 3.39 -21.78 -26.82
C PHE A 517 3.90 -22.18 -28.22
N LEU A 518 3.46 -21.48 -29.26
CA LEU A 518 4.06 -21.57 -30.60
C LEU A 518 5.34 -20.73 -30.63
N ALA A 519 6.46 -21.29 -30.19
CA ALA A 519 7.76 -20.66 -30.31
C ALA A 519 8.22 -20.64 -31.78
N THR A 520 8.52 -19.45 -32.31
CA THR A 520 9.21 -19.34 -33.60
C THR A 520 10.65 -19.83 -33.45
N THR A 521 11.26 -20.35 -34.52
CA THR A 521 12.59 -21.01 -34.50
C THR A 521 13.69 -20.14 -33.87
N ASP A 522 13.53 -18.83 -33.94
CA ASP A 522 14.47 -17.83 -33.43
C ASP A 522 14.43 -17.70 -31.88
N MET A 523 13.29 -18.02 -31.25
CA MET A 523 13.10 -17.99 -29.79
C MET A 523 13.71 -19.20 -29.08
N LEU A 524 14.02 -20.27 -29.82
CA LEU A 524 14.71 -21.46 -29.32
C LEU A 524 16.23 -21.37 -29.48
N SER A 525 16.74 -20.19 -29.82
CA SER A 525 18.17 -19.95 -30.01
C SER A 525 18.91 -20.01 -28.67
N GLY A 526 19.91 -20.88 -28.56
CA GLY A 526 20.71 -21.06 -27.33
C GLY A 526 20.15 -22.06 -26.31
N TYR A 527 18.98 -22.66 -26.59
CA TYR A 527 18.44 -23.78 -25.80
C TYR A 527 18.64 -25.12 -26.53
N VAL A 528 18.77 -26.20 -25.78
CA VAL A 528 18.79 -27.56 -26.34
C VAL A 528 17.40 -27.92 -26.84
N GLN A 529 17.27 -28.10 -28.15
CA GLN A 529 16.02 -28.39 -28.85
C GLN A 529 15.74 -29.90 -28.90
N SER A 530 16.77 -30.75 -28.81
CA SER A 530 16.63 -32.21 -28.77
C SER A 530 17.94 -32.87 -28.33
N ILE A 531 17.89 -34.11 -27.86
CA ILE A 531 19.05 -34.91 -27.45
C ILE A 531 18.95 -36.28 -28.11
N ARG A 532 20.07 -36.80 -28.62
CA ARG A 532 20.11 -38.16 -29.17
C ARG A 532 21.46 -38.84 -28.96
N PHE A 533 21.45 -40.15 -29.09
CA PHE A 533 22.65 -40.93 -29.31
C PHE A 533 22.92 -41.11 -30.81
N GLY A 534 24.18 -41.03 -31.20
CA GLY A 534 24.65 -41.29 -32.57
C GLY A 534 24.61 -42.78 -32.93
N ALA A 535 25.31 -43.14 -34.01
CA ALA A 535 25.46 -44.53 -34.42
C ALA A 535 26.15 -45.37 -33.34
N VAL A 536 25.79 -46.66 -33.24
CA VAL A 536 26.42 -47.59 -32.28
C VAL A 536 27.80 -47.98 -32.76
N GLU A 537 28.74 -47.94 -31.83
CA GLU A 537 30.08 -48.51 -31.97
C GLU A 537 30.21 -49.69 -31.01
N HIS A 538 30.81 -50.79 -31.46
CA HIS A 538 31.06 -51.96 -30.61
C HIS A 538 32.55 -52.09 -30.33
N GLY A 539 32.89 -52.33 -29.07
CA GLY A 539 34.24 -52.63 -28.61
C GLY A 539 34.24 -53.98 -27.90
N ASN A 540 35.23 -54.81 -28.17
CA ASN A 540 35.37 -56.09 -27.47
C ASN A 540 36.01 -55.84 -26.09
N VAL A 541 35.44 -56.44 -25.05
CA VAL A 541 35.93 -56.34 -23.65
C VAL A 541 36.44 -57.69 -23.15
N TYR A 542 36.02 -58.79 -23.78
CA TYR A 542 36.64 -60.08 -23.55
C TYR A 542 38.12 -60.05 -23.97
N ARG A 543 39.01 -60.02 -22.97
CA ARG A 543 40.49 -59.96 -23.08
C ARG A 543 41.03 -58.71 -23.80
N SER A 544 40.23 -57.66 -23.89
CA SER A 544 40.62 -56.35 -24.45
C SER A 544 40.14 -55.27 -23.48
N PRO A 545 40.88 -54.15 -23.32
CA PRO A 545 40.50 -53.09 -22.39
C PRO A 545 39.20 -52.37 -22.78
N GLY A 546 38.62 -52.69 -23.95
CA GLY A 546 37.40 -52.07 -24.45
C GLY A 546 37.65 -50.66 -24.97
N PHE A 547 36.75 -49.73 -24.62
CA PHE A 547 36.87 -48.33 -24.97
C PHE A 547 37.54 -47.54 -23.83
N ALA A 548 38.46 -46.63 -24.18
CA ALA A 548 38.94 -45.62 -23.25
C ALA A 548 37.86 -44.57 -22.99
N ASP A 549 37.91 -43.92 -21.82
CA ASP A 549 37.05 -42.79 -21.52
C ASP A 549 37.33 -41.66 -22.52
N GLN A 550 36.28 -41.20 -23.20
CA GLN A 550 36.37 -40.25 -24.29
C GLN A 550 35.20 -39.28 -24.22
N LEU A 551 35.52 -37.98 -24.20
CA LEU A 551 34.54 -36.90 -24.14
C LEU A 551 33.43 -37.09 -25.19
N GLY A 552 32.19 -36.99 -24.71
CA GLY A 552 30.98 -37.09 -25.53
C GLY A 552 30.51 -38.50 -25.85
N TYR A 553 31.24 -39.55 -25.48
CA TYR A 553 30.82 -40.94 -25.68
C TYR A 553 30.33 -41.58 -24.37
N VAL A 554 29.26 -42.36 -24.47
CA VAL A 554 28.73 -43.12 -23.32
C VAL A 554 28.47 -44.57 -23.71
N ILE A 555 28.64 -45.49 -22.74
CA ILE A 555 28.28 -46.90 -22.91
C ILE A 555 26.76 -47.02 -22.92
N THR A 556 26.21 -47.62 -23.98
CA THR A 556 24.76 -47.77 -24.16
C THR A 556 24.31 -49.21 -24.13
N GLY A 557 25.23 -50.17 -24.02
CA GLY A 557 24.89 -51.58 -23.95
C GLY A 557 26.09 -52.44 -23.59
N VAL A 558 25.79 -53.58 -23.00
CA VAL A 558 26.75 -54.63 -22.68
C VAL A 558 26.15 -55.91 -23.24
N GLU A 559 26.87 -56.56 -24.13
CA GLU A 559 26.46 -57.80 -24.78
C GLU A 559 27.23 -58.95 -24.16
N ASN A 560 26.50 -59.97 -23.74
CA ASN A 560 27.06 -61.26 -23.42
C ASN A 560 26.36 -62.32 -24.27
N GLY A 561 27.01 -62.71 -25.37
CA GLY A 561 26.40 -63.57 -26.38
C GLY A 561 26.31 -65.02 -25.94
N ASP A 562 27.16 -65.45 -25.00
CA ASP A 562 27.21 -66.83 -24.50
C ASP A 562 26.53 -67.01 -23.13
N SER A 563 26.01 -65.92 -22.55
CA SER A 563 25.31 -65.88 -21.25
C SER A 563 26.13 -66.34 -20.03
N ASN A 564 27.46 -66.26 -20.08
CA ASN A 564 28.33 -66.51 -18.92
C ASN A 564 28.32 -65.34 -17.89
N GLU A 565 29.17 -65.38 -16.86
CA GLU A 565 29.22 -64.33 -15.83
C GLU A 565 30.01 -63.06 -16.25
N THR A 566 30.66 -63.03 -17.42
CA THR A 566 31.54 -61.95 -17.89
C THR A 566 31.12 -61.37 -19.24
N PRO A 567 30.98 -60.05 -19.39
CA PRO A 567 30.61 -59.43 -20.67
C PRO A 567 31.59 -59.70 -21.83
N ASP A 568 31.05 -59.95 -23.03
CA ASP A 568 31.84 -60.16 -24.25
C ASP A 568 32.21 -58.84 -24.94
N ARG A 569 31.19 -58.03 -25.20
CA ARG A 569 31.29 -56.77 -25.95
C ARG A 569 30.56 -55.67 -25.24
N ILE A 570 31.05 -54.44 -25.42
CA ILE A 570 30.36 -53.24 -24.99
C ILE A 570 30.02 -52.40 -26.20
N GLN A 571 28.87 -51.75 -26.13
CA GLN A 571 28.41 -50.79 -27.10
C GLN A 571 28.55 -49.39 -26.52
N ARG A 572 29.06 -48.46 -27.33
CA ARG A 572 29.03 -47.04 -26.99
C ARG A 572 28.38 -46.22 -28.11
N ARG A 573 27.86 -45.06 -27.74
CA ARG A 573 27.33 -44.07 -28.68
C ARG A 573 27.76 -42.68 -28.28
N LEU A 574 27.84 -41.84 -29.29
CA LEU A 574 28.09 -40.41 -29.16
C LEU A 574 26.82 -39.71 -28.64
N LEU A 575 26.91 -38.97 -27.54
CA LEU A 575 25.82 -38.13 -27.05
C LEU A 575 25.84 -36.78 -27.79
N GLN A 576 24.73 -36.46 -28.43
CA GLN A 576 24.58 -35.25 -29.23
C GLN A 576 23.38 -34.41 -28.79
N LEU A 577 23.54 -33.09 -28.88
CA LEU A 577 22.51 -32.08 -28.60
C LEU A 577 22.18 -31.32 -29.87
N LYS A 578 20.89 -31.05 -30.10
CA LYS A 578 20.44 -30.19 -31.18
C LYS A 578 20.27 -28.77 -30.65
N VAL A 579 21.02 -27.82 -31.18
CA VAL A 579 20.91 -26.40 -30.83
C VAL A 579 20.84 -25.60 -32.13
N ASN A 580 19.90 -24.66 -32.21
CA ASN A 580 19.69 -23.81 -33.39
C ASN A 580 19.52 -24.61 -34.69
N GLY A 581 18.86 -25.77 -34.63
CA GLY A 581 18.63 -26.64 -35.79
C GLY A 581 19.76 -27.62 -36.14
N GLN A 582 20.96 -27.48 -35.58
CA GLN A 582 22.16 -28.29 -35.88
C GLN A 582 22.54 -29.23 -34.74
N TRP A 583 23.16 -30.38 -35.05
CA TRP A 583 23.59 -31.38 -34.05
C TRP A 583 25.06 -31.20 -33.66
N TYR A 584 25.33 -31.16 -32.36
CA TYR A 584 26.66 -31.01 -31.78
C TYR A 584 26.97 -32.16 -30.82
N THR A 585 28.23 -32.55 -30.72
CA THR A 585 28.73 -33.54 -29.75
C THR A 585 28.88 -32.90 -28.37
N VAL A 586 28.43 -33.57 -27.31
CA VAL A 586 28.59 -33.06 -25.94
C VAL A 586 30.06 -33.06 -25.53
N GLY A 587 30.58 -31.89 -25.13
CA GLY A 587 31.95 -31.73 -24.65
C GLY A 587 33.00 -31.48 -25.75
N ALA A 588 32.56 -31.26 -27.00
CA ALA A 588 33.42 -30.93 -28.14
C ALA A 588 33.26 -29.47 -28.59
#